data_AF-C1DZV9-F1
#
_entry.id   AF-C1DZV9-F1
#
_cell.length_a   1.000
_cell.length_b   1.000
_cell.length_c   1.000
_cell.angle_alpha   90.00
_cell.angle_beta   90.00
_cell.angle_gamma   90.00
#
_symmetry.space_group_name_H-M   'P 1'
#
loop_
_entity.id
_entity.type
_entity.pdbx_description
1 polymer ?
#
loop_
_entity_poly.entity_id
_entity_poly.type
_entity_poly.pdbx_seq_one_letter_code
_entity_poly.pdbx_strand_id
1 'polypeptide(L)'
;MGWSQNTDDGASFTFVKKEDRDGGDASNMASKFASKAMRGEISMADGQLAADFESVLKGEAIYLPEFHCGKNDFALLAGLAKDMETHELASEGGGMVNWSKHLKHENPEFSQTFARIVHAMSEYFDVDVYATRLNFYRDGTDWKPFHHDSHAYGGREKREDFTMGASFGGERELTFLHEPSGSQFSFPQRNGDVFAFTTEVNKRFKHGVPKLTRGIGGPRFSIIAWGRRRALTSRNGGGDGGPGDVRVPTPREASLSGGANGSHGDGGRHASSSSAAASSFSSHAGDAKVNELVMGSGECSELIRRYIREEEGRERARRGGQGGGRGSAGRVAVSTAANKSAAILPPPRAPVTPTVMKMRETRGSAPGAAALRSELGEERYSQLKEFARCFQRGEVDADSFYEHAKYLCDGDAGKVMALASHLPDAARRAELLAAHAERLAM
;
A
#
# COMPACT_ATOMS: atom_id res chain seq x y z
N MET A 1 -10.84 -7.14 -28.01
CA MET A 1 -10.03 -8.25 -28.55
C MET A 1 -10.33 -9.46 -27.68
N GLY A 2 -10.98 -10.48 -28.23
CA GLY A 2 -11.40 -11.67 -27.49
C GLY A 2 -10.22 -12.58 -27.22
N TRP A 3 -10.03 -12.96 -25.96
CA TRP A 3 -9.00 -13.90 -25.54
C TRP A 3 -9.55 -15.31 -25.71
N SER A 4 -9.07 -16.05 -26.71
CA SER A 4 -9.30 -17.49 -26.84
C SER A 4 -8.22 -18.22 -26.03
N GLN A 5 -8.63 -18.92 -24.97
CA GLN A 5 -7.75 -19.73 -24.14
C GLN A 5 -7.52 -21.11 -24.78
N ASN A 6 -6.27 -21.44 -25.05
CA ASN A 6 -5.83 -22.84 -25.10
C ASN A 6 -5.46 -23.24 -23.67
N THR A 7 -6.20 -24.18 -23.10
CA THR A 7 -5.89 -24.82 -21.82
C THR A 7 -5.48 -26.26 -22.08
N ASP A 8 -4.20 -26.57 -21.94
CA ASP A 8 -3.75 -27.91 -21.55
C ASP A 8 -2.33 -27.79 -20.97
N ASP A 9 -2.26 -27.90 -19.64
CA ASP A 9 -1.26 -28.66 -18.87
C ASP A 9 -1.21 -28.21 -17.39
N GLY A 10 -1.75 -29.07 -16.51
CA GLY A 10 -0.98 -29.54 -15.36
C GLY A 10 -0.82 -28.65 -14.12
N ALA A 11 -1.90 -28.08 -13.58
CA ALA A 11 -2.14 -27.93 -12.13
C ALA A 11 -3.56 -27.39 -11.90
N SER A 12 -4.52 -28.25 -11.53
CA SER A 12 -5.84 -27.79 -11.12
C SER A 12 -5.74 -27.13 -9.75
N PHE A 13 -5.47 -25.82 -9.73
CA PHE A 13 -5.69 -25.01 -8.55
C PHE A 13 -7.19 -24.81 -8.39
N THR A 14 -7.80 -25.55 -7.48
CA THR A 14 -9.16 -25.25 -7.04
C THR A 14 -9.08 -23.99 -6.20
N PHE A 15 -9.42 -22.85 -6.79
CA PHE A 15 -9.93 -21.74 -5.99
C PHE A 15 -11.09 -22.33 -5.19
N VAL A 16 -11.03 -22.21 -3.86
CA VAL A 16 -12.18 -22.54 -3.03
C VAL A 16 -13.26 -21.54 -3.42
N LYS A 17 -14.17 -21.95 -4.31
CA LYS A 17 -15.36 -21.16 -4.62
C LYS A 17 -16.08 -20.98 -3.30
N LYS A 18 -16.24 -19.73 -2.89
CA LYS A 18 -16.87 -19.36 -1.62
C LYS A 18 -18.30 -19.91 -1.50
N GLU A 19 -18.96 -20.21 -2.62
CA GLU A 19 -20.26 -20.92 -2.66
C GLU A 19 -20.22 -22.25 -1.91
N ASP A 20 -19.07 -22.93 -1.83
CA ASP A 20 -18.87 -24.20 -1.12
C ASP A 20 -18.52 -24.02 0.38
N ARG A 21 -18.36 -22.77 0.85
CA ARG A 21 -18.24 -22.44 2.29
C ARG A 21 -19.59 -21.95 2.78
N ASP A 22 -20.36 -22.84 3.41
CA ASP A 22 -21.67 -22.60 4.03
C ASP A 22 -21.95 -21.12 4.39
N GLY A 23 -22.79 -20.47 3.57
CA GLY A 23 -23.73 -19.40 3.95
C GLY A 23 -23.21 -18.09 4.56
N GLY A 24 -21.90 -17.92 4.77
CA GLY A 24 -21.31 -16.72 5.34
C GLY A 24 -20.89 -15.76 4.24
N ASP A 25 -21.70 -14.75 3.96
CA ASP A 25 -21.21 -13.65 3.14
C ASP A 25 -19.95 -13.07 3.83
N ALA A 26 -18.79 -13.12 3.16
CA ALA A 26 -17.52 -12.56 3.61
C ALA A 26 -17.74 -11.08 3.93
N SER A 27 -18.19 -10.83 5.16
CA SER A 27 -18.61 -9.53 5.62
C SER A 27 -17.38 -8.65 5.65
N ASN A 28 -17.46 -7.46 5.07
CA ASN A 28 -16.41 -6.47 5.21
C ASN A 28 -16.05 -6.27 6.70
N MET A 29 -14.81 -6.56 7.06
CA MET A 29 -14.32 -6.49 8.43
C MET A 29 -13.64 -5.16 8.78
N ALA A 30 -13.40 -4.26 7.83
CA ALA A 30 -12.62 -3.05 8.03
C ALA A 30 -13.19 -2.14 9.14
N SER A 31 -14.52 -2.00 9.18
CA SER A 31 -15.22 -1.21 10.21
C SER A 31 -14.91 -1.68 11.62
N LYS A 32 -14.81 -3.00 11.86
CA LYS A 32 -14.46 -3.56 13.19
C LYS A 32 -13.07 -3.14 13.67
N PHE A 33 -12.14 -2.87 12.76
CA PHE A 33 -10.82 -2.36 13.09
C PHE A 33 -10.83 -0.84 13.27
N ALA A 34 -11.52 -0.12 12.38
CA ALA A 34 -11.64 1.34 12.43
C ALA A 34 -12.37 1.84 13.69
N SER A 35 -13.46 1.18 14.12
CA SER A 35 -14.21 1.58 15.31
C SER A 35 -13.37 1.53 16.61
N LYS A 36 -12.26 0.80 16.64
CA LYS A 36 -11.35 0.81 17.81
C LYS A 36 -10.56 2.10 17.92
N ALA A 37 -10.25 2.75 16.79
CA ALA A 37 -9.52 4.02 16.76
C ALA A 37 -10.38 5.20 17.22
N MET A 38 -11.72 5.10 17.12
CA MET A 38 -12.67 6.16 17.47
C MET A 38 -13.15 6.14 18.93
N ARG A 39 -12.49 5.38 19.83
CA ARG A 39 -12.99 5.17 21.21
C ARG A 39 -12.64 6.28 22.21
N GLY A 40 -11.73 7.18 21.86
CA GLY A 40 -11.36 8.29 22.74
C GLY A 40 -12.41 9.40 22.71
N GLU A 41 -12.75 9.97 23.88
CA GLU A 41 -13.67 11.12 23.96
C GLU A 41 -13.20 12.31 23.11
N ILE A 42 -11.88 12.55 23.07
CA ILE A 42 -11.25 13.56 22.22
C ILE A 42 -11.47 13.25 20.73
N SER A 43 -11.38 11.98 20.33
CA SER A 43 -11.61 11.56 18.94
C SER A 43 -13.07 11.70 18.52
N MET A 44 -14.02 11.57 19.46
CA MET A 44 -15.45 11.74 19.19
C MET A 44 -15.87 13.22 19.14
N ALA A 45 -15.12 14.11 19.80
CA ALA A 45 -15.38 15.55 19.76
C ALA A 45 -14.81 16.25 18.51
N ASP A 46 -13.88 15.60 17.81
CA ASP A 46 -13.34 16.08 16.53
C ASP A 46 -14.29 15.70 15.38
N GLY A 47 -15.11 16.68 14.96
CA GLY A 47 -16.11 16.49 13.91
C GLY A 47 -15.53 16.11 12.54
N GLN A 48 -14.33 16.60 12.21
CA GLN A 48 -13.64 16.25 10.96
C GLN A 48 -13.21 14.79 11.01
N LEU A 49 -12.53 14.38 12.09
CA LEU A 49 -12.11 13.00 12.30
C LEU A 49 -13.30 12.04 12.28
N ALA A 50 -14.41 12.39 12.95
CA ALA A 50 -15.61 11.60 12.98
C ALA A 50 -16.22 11.39 11.58
N ALA A 51 -16.35 12.47 10.80
CA ALA A 51 -16.87 12.41 9.43
C ALA A 51 -15.96 11.59 8.49
N ASP A 52 -14.64 11.74 8.63
CA ASP A 52 -13.69 11.02 7.79
C ASP A 52 -13.65 9.52 8.13
N PHE A 53 -13.77 9.15 9.42
CA PHE A 53 -13.94 7.74 9.82
C PHE A 53 -15.31 7.17 9.47
N GLU A 54 -16.37 7.99 9.42
CA GLU A 54 -17.70 7.55 9.00
C GLU A 54 -17.66 6.92 7.61
N SER A 55 -16.84 7.46 6.71
CA SER A 55 -16.64 6.92 5.36
C SER A 55 -16.08 5.49 5.38
N VAL A 56 -15.10 5.23 6.25
CA VAL A 56 -14.58 3.87 6.50
C VAL A 56 -15.67 2.96 7.07
N LEU A 57 -16.48 3.46 8.00
CA LEU A 57 -17.57 2.70 8.63
C LEU A 57 -18.72 2.38 7.65
N LYS A 58 -18.95 3.23 6.65
CA LYS A 58 -19.92 3.04 5.55
C LYS A 58 -19.44 2.05 4.48
N GLY A 59 -18.25 1.46 4.65
CA GLY A 59 -17.75 0.41 3.77
C GLY A 59 -16.91 0.90 2.60
N GLU A 60 -16.43 2.15 2.64
CA GLU A 60 -15.49 2.66 1.65
C GLU A 60 -14.07 2.12 1.83
N ALA A 61 -13.76 1.52 2.97
CA ALA A 61 -12.62 0.63 3.15
C ALA A 61 -13.12 -0.78 3.43
N ILE A 62 -12.46 -1.77 2.82
CA ILE A 62 -12.88 -3.15 2.80
C ILE A 62 -11.73 -4.05 3.24
N TYR A 63 -12.02 -5.02 4.09
CA TYR A 63 -11.10 -6.09 4.47
C TYR A 63 -11.83 -7.43 4.50
N LEU A 64 -11.32 -8.38 3.72
CA LEU A 64 -11.88 -9.72 3.52
C LEU A 64 -10.82 -10.77 3.90
N PRO A 65 -10.92 -11.39 5.08
CA PRO A 65 -9.97 -12.42 5.48
C PRO A 65 -10.17 -13.71 4.69
N GLU A 66 -9.08 -14.40 4.37
CA GLU A 66 -9.08 -15.72 3.72
C GLU A 66 -9.96 -15.80 2.45
N PHE A 67 -9.94 -14.71 1.66
CA PHE A 67 -10.75 -14.55 0.45
C PHE A 67 -10.28 -15.46 -0.68
N HIS A 68 -8.98 -15.43 -1.01
CA HIS A 68 -8.43 -16.26 -2.10
C HIS A 68 -8.13 -17.69 -1.68
N CYS A 69 -7.63 -17.86 -0.45
CA CYS A 69 -7.28 -19.16 0.12
C CYS A 69 -7.24 -19.06 1.66
N GLY A 70 -7.17 -20.21 2.34
CA GLY A 70 -7.01 -20.24 3.79
C GLY A 70 -5.63 -19.73 4.22
N LYS A 71 -5.52 -19.24 5.47
CA LYS A 71 -4.26 -18.66 5.98
C LYS A 71 -3.05 -19.62 5.98
N ASN A 72 -3.28 -20.93 5.98
CA ASN A 72 -2.25 -21.97 5.93
C ASN A 72 -2.15 -22.64 4.53
N ASP A 73 -2.94 -22.18 3.55
CA ASP A 73 -2.91 -22.69 2.18
C ASP A 73 -1.97 -21.82 1.33
N PHE A 74 -0.74 -22.31 1.14
CA PHE A 74 0.30 -21.61 0.41
C PHE A 74 0.37 -21.98 -1.08
N ALA A 75 -0.65 -22.65 -1.64
CA ALA A 75 -0.65 -23.07 -3.04
C ALA A 75 -0.51 -21.88 -4.02
N LEU A 76 -1.25 -20.79 -3.77
CA LEU A 76 -1.16 -19.57 -4.59
C LEU A 76 0.20 -18.85 -4.43
N LEU A 77 0.75 -18.84 -3.22
CA LEU A 77 2.08 -18.29 -2.96
C LEU A 77 3.16 -19.07 -3.74
N ALA A 78 3.10 -20.40 -3.69
CA ALA A 78 4.00 -21.27 -4.44
C ALA A 78 3.82 -21.11 -5.97
N GLY A 79 2.57 -20.94 -6.43
CA GLY A 79 2.27 -20.67 -7.84
C GLY A 79 2.90 -19.37 -8.34
N LEU A 80 2.80 -18.27 -7.56
CA LEU A 80 3.45 -17.00 -7.90
C LEU A 80 4.98 -17.14 -8.00
N ALA A 81 5.60 -17.84 -7.04
CA ALA A 81 7.04 -18.10 -7.06
C ALA A 81 7.47 -18.92 -8.29
N LYS A 82 6.72 -19.96 -8.63
CA LYS A 82 6.97 -20.81 -9.79
C LYS A 82 6.84 -20.05 -11.11
N ASP A 83 5.81 -19.22 -11.24
CA ASP A 83 5.60 -18.40 -12.44
C ASP A 83 6.81 -17.47 -12.68
N MET A 84 7.35 -16.89 -11.61
CA MET A 84 8.55 -16.05 -11.67
C MET A 84 9.81 -16.81 -12.08
N GLU A 85 10.07 -17.97 -11.47
CA GLU A 85 11.20 -18.84 -11.86
C GLU A 85 11.08 -19.23 -13.35
N THR A 86 9.89 -19.60 -13.79
CA THR A 86 9.63 -20.01 -15.19
C THR A 86 9.92 -18.86 -16.15
N HIS A 87 9.48 -17.66 -15.83
CA HIS A 87 9.75 -16.47 -16.64
C HIS A 87 11.25 -16.14 -16.71
N GLU A 88 11.97 -16.19 -15.58
CA GLU A 88 13.42 -15.97 -15.55
C GLU A 88 14.19 -17.04 -16.34
N LEU A 89 13.75 -18.30 -16.32
CA LEU A 89 14.37 -19.35 -17.14
C LEU A 89 14.10 -19.18 -18.64
N ALA A 90 12.94 -18.62 -19.01
CA ALA A 90 12.53 -18.42 -20.39
C ALA A 90 13.03 -17.13 -21.02
N SER A 91 13.62 -16.20 -20.25
CA SER A 91 14.07 -14.89 -20.73
C SER A 91 15.48 -14.56 -20.22
N GLU A 92 16.29 -13.88 -21.04
CA GLU A 92 17.63 -13.40 -20.61
C GLU A 92 17.56 -12.22 -19.60
N GLY A 93 16.35 -11.86 -19.15
CA GLY A 93 16.09 -10.78 -18.21
C GLY A 93 14.85 -11.07 -17.38
N GLY A 94 15.06 -11.46 -16.12
CA GLY A 94 14.00 -11.70 -15.16
C GLY A 94 14.45 -11.31 -13.76
N GLY A 95 13.50 -10.97 -12.89
CA GLY A 95 13.76 -10.69 -11.49
C GLY A 95 13.23 -9.34 -11.00
N MET A 96 13.36 -9.17 -9.70
CA MET A 96 12.74 -8.09 -8.95
C MET A 96 13.54 -6.79 -9.03
N VAL A 97 12.83 -5.70 -9.31
CA VAL A 97 13.42 -4.37 -9.29
C VAL A 97 13.25 -3.70 -7.92
N ASN A 98 14.26 -2.94 -7.48
CA ASN A 98 14.15 -2.17 -6.24
C ASN A 98 13.09 -1.08 -6.38
N TRP A 99 12.17 -1.01 -5.42
CA TRP A 99 11.22 0.09 -5.35
C TRP A 99 11.12 0.63 -3.93
N SER A 100 11.89 1.69 -3.68
CA SER A 100 11.99 2.37 -2.39
C SER A 100 12.59 1.48 -1.28
N LYS A 101 11.75 0.69 -0.60
CA LYS A 101 12.08 -0.07 0.62
C LYS A 101 11.58 -1.52 0.54
N HIS A 102 11.16 -1.95 -0.64
CA HIS A 102 10.74 -3.31 -0.99
C HIS A 102 10.99 -3.54 -2.49
N LEU A 103 10.65 -4.71 -3.00
CA LEU A 103 10.88 -5.12 -4.39
C LEU A 103 9.57 -5.12 -5.20
N LYS A 104 9.60 -4.95 -6.53
CA LYS A 104 8.37 -5.02 -7.35
C LYS A 104 8.55 -5.61 -8.75
N HIS A 105 7.41 -5.98 -9.33
CA HIS A 105 7.14 -6.02 -10.77
C HIS A 105 5.90 -5.16 -11.08
N GLU A 106 5.98 -4.36 -12.15
CA GLU A 106 4.80 -3.69 -12.73
C GLU A 106 4.17 -4.63 -13.75
N ASN A 107 2.84 -4.79 -13.71
CA ASN A 107 2.06 -5.60 -14.66
C ASN A 107 2.74 -6.93 -15.06
N PRO A 108 2.91 -7.90 -14.13
CA PRO A 108 3.55 -9.18 -14.43
C PRO A 108 2.63 -10.08 -15.27
N GLU A 109 2.41 -9.71 -16.53
CA GLU A 109 1.53 -10.42 -17.49
C GLU A 109 1.99 -11.85 -17.77
N PHE A 110 3.26 -12.16 -17.49
CA PHE A 110 3.80 -13.51 -17.59
C PHE A 110 3.23 -14.49 -16.56
N SER A 111 2.69 -14.01 -15.42
CA SER A 111 2.23 -14.88 -14.34
C SER A 111 0.74 -15.18 -14.46
N GLN A 112 0.44 -16.43 -14.87
CA GLN A 112 -0.93 -16.93 -14.92
C GLN A 112 -1.58 -16.95 -13.53
N THR A 113 -0.81 -17.24 -12.47
CA THR A 113 -1.31 -17.19 -11.10
C THR A 113 -1.70 -15.78 -10.69
N PHE A 114 -0.87 -14.78 -10.99
CA PHE A 114 -1.17 -13.37 -10.77
C PHE A 114 -2.45 -12.94 -11.52
N ALA A 115 -2.55 -13.27 -12.82
CA ALA A 115 -3.69 -12.90 -13.64
C ALA A 115 -5.01 -13.46 -13.07
N ARG A 116 -5.03 -14.72 -12.62
CA ARG A 116 -6.20 -15.34 -11.98
C ARG A 116 -6.61 -14.63 -10.68
N ILE A 117 -5.64 -14.26 -9.86
CA ILE A 117 -5.89 -13.53 -8.60
C ILE A 117 -6.52 -12.16 -8.88
N VAL A 118 -5.93 -11.39 -9.81
CA VAL A 118 -6.46 -10.08 -10.21
C VAL A 118 -7.87 -10.21 -10.81
N HIS A 119 -8.10 -11.19 -11.68
CA HIS A 119 -9.40 -11.45 -12.27
C HIS A 119 -10.45 -11.76 -11.19
N ALA A 120 -10.13 -12.61 -10.21
CA ALA A 120 -11.06 -12.93 -9.13
C ALA A 120 -11.42 -11.70 -8.27
N MET A 121 -10.46 -10.79 -8.00
CA MET A 121 -10.77 -9.52 -7.32
C MET A 121 -11.62 -8.59 -8.19
N SER A 122 -11.28 -8.45 -9.48
CA SER A 122 -12.02 -7.63 -10.45
C SER A 122 -13.48 -8.04 -10.54
N GLU A 123 -13.76 -9.34 -10.63
CA GLU A 123 -15.12 -9.87 -10.69
C GLU A 123 -15.88 -9.71 -9.38
N TYR A 124 -15.21 -9.91 -8.23
CA TYR A 124 -15.86 -9.75 -6.94
C TYR A 124 -16.25 -8.29 -6.65
N PHE A 125 -15.35 -7.36 -6.94
CA PHE A 125 -15.57 -5.93 -6.69
C PHE A 125 -16.26 -5.20 -7.84
N ASP A 126 -16.50 -5.87 -8.96
CA ASP A 126 -17.06 -5.29 -10.18
C ASP A 126 -16.24 -4.08 -10.67
N VAL A 127 -14.96 -4.31 -10.97
CA VAL A 127 -13.97 -3.27 -11.31
C VAL A 127 -13.29 -3.55 -12.64
N ASP A 128 -13.26 -2.56 -13.53
CA ASP A 128 -12.36 -2.52 -14.68
C ASP A 128 -10.95 -2.15 -14.23
N VAL A 129 -10.02 -3.11 -14.30
CA VAL A 129 -8.63 -2.93 -13.87
C VAL A 129 -7.83 -2.20 -14.94
N TYR A 130 -7.14 -1.12 -14.54
CA TYR A 130 -6.33 -0.29 -15.43
C TYR A 130 -4.83 -0.51 -15.25
N ALA A 131 -4.40 -0.84 -14.04
CA ALA A 131 -3.00 -1.09 -13.73
C ALA A 131 -2.88 -2.06 -12.56
N THR A 132 -1.79 -2.81 -12.54
CA THR A 132 -1.50 -3.77 -11.47
C THR A 132 -0.03 -3.75 -11.08
N ARG A 133 0.25 -4.16 -9.85
CA ARG A 133 1.61 -4.25 -9.32
C ARG A 133 1.76 -5.45 -8.40
N LEU A 134 2.84 -6.19 -8.57
CA LEU A 134 3.29 -7.19 -7.61
C LEU A 134 4.41 -6.59 -6.78
N ASN A 135 4.22 -6.49 -5.47
CA ASN A 135 5.25 -6.06 -4.53
C ASN A 135 5.74 -7.27 -3.74
N PHE A 136 7.04 -7.36 -3.48
CA PHE A 136 7.66 -8.39 -2.68
C PHE A 136 8.41 -7.80 -1.50
N TYR A 137 8.10 -8.31 -0.32
CA TYR A 137 8.73 -7.98 0.95
C TYR A 137 9.49 -9.21 1.40
N ARG A 138 10.81 -9.11 1.52
CA ARG A 138 11.67 -10.27 1.83
C ARG A 138 11.43 -10.78 3.25
N ASP A 139 11.27 -9.84 4.17
CA ASP A 139 11.06 -10.08 5.59
C ASP A 139 10.38 -8.85 6.25
N GLY A 140 10.36 -8.80 7.58
CA GLY A 140 9.77 -7.75 8.39
C GLY A 140 10.53 -6.42 8.40
N THR A 141 11.71 -6.36 7.76
CA THR A 141 12.52 -5.14 7.65
C THR A 141 12.16 -4.31 6.42
N ASP A 142 11.63 -4.95 5.38
CA ASP A 142 11.02 -4.30 4.22
C ASP A 142 9.67 -3.67 4.62
N TRP A 143 9.37 -2.50 4.07
CA TRP A 143 8.21 -1.69 4.47
C TRP A 143 7.81 -0.71 3.39
N LYS A 144 6.62 -0.11 3.52
CA LYS A 144 6.11 0.93 2.64
C LYS A 144 5.68 2.14 3.49
N PRO A 145 6.22 3.36 3.25
CA PRO A 145 5.81 4.54 4.00
C PRO A 145 4.34 4.88 3.76
N PHE A 146 3.79 5.68 4.67
CA PHE A 146 2.48 6.30 4.50
C PHE A 146 2.46 7.15 3.22
N HIS A 147 1.47 6.90 2.38
CA HIS A 147 1.25 7.61 1.13
C HIS A 147 -0.22 7.58 0.73
N HIS A 148 -0.60 8.48 -0.17
CA HIS A 148 -1.80 8.34 -0.98
C HIS A 148 -1.42 7.67 -2.29
N ASP A 149 -2.34 6.92 -2.88
CA ASP A 149 -2.22 6.54 -4.28
C ASP A 149 -2.33 7.79 -5.15
N SER A 150 -1.45 7.89 -6.16
CA SER A 150 -1.29 9.09 -7.00
C SER A 150 -2.44 9.35 -7.98
N HIS A 151 -3.46 8.49 -8.05
CA HIS A 151 -4.56 8.52 -9.03
C HIS A 151 -4.07 8.86 -10.45
N ALA A 152 -3.17 8.04 -10.99
CA ALA A 152 -2.46 8.34 -12.23
C ALA A 152 -3.00 7.58 -13.45
N TYR A 153 -3.98 6.69 -13.27
CA TYR A 153 -4.38 5.72 -14.28
C TYR A 153 -5.75 6.02 -14.88
N GLY A 154 -5.80 6.08 -16.21
CA GLY A 154 -6.99 6.46 -16.97
C GLY A 154 -7.06 7.96 -17.29
N GLY A 155 -7.68 8.30 -18.42
CA GLY A 155 -7.88 9.71 -18.82
C GLY A 155 -8.79 10.47 -17.85
N ARG A 156 -8.89 11.79 -17.96
CA ARG A 156 -9.67 12.64 -17.03
C ARG A 156 -11.10 12.13 -16.75
N GLU A 157 -11.76 11.55 -17.75
CA GLU A 157 -13.13 11.01 -17.63
C GLU A 157 -13.19 9.56 -17.14
N LYS A 158 -12.07 8.83 -17.20
CA LYS A 158 -11.93 7.41 -16.86
C LYS A 158 -10.88 7.19 -15.77
N ARG A 159 -10.69 8.16 -14.88
CA ARG A 159 -9.74 8.04 -13.77
C ARG A 159 -10.14 6.87 -12.87
N GLU A 160 -9.15 6.18 -12.32
CA GLU A 160 -9.37 5.11 -11.35
C GLU A 160 -10.06 5.68 -10.11
N ASP A 161 -11.02 4.91 -9.57
CA ASP A 161 -11.77 5.32 -8.38
C ASP A 161 -11.68 4.31 -7.22
N PHE A 162 -10.97 3.19 -7.44
CA PHE A 162 -10.92 2.07 -6.53
C PHE A 162 -9.53 1.41 -6.54
N THR A 163 -9.02 1.12 -5.34
CA THR A 163 -7.80 0.34 -5.13
C THR A 163 -8.18 -0.96 -4.45
N MET A 164 -7.67 -2.08 -4.93
CA MET A 164 -7.79 -3.39 -4.28
C MET A 164 -6.44 -4.09 -4.21
N GLY A 165 -6.23 -4.90 -3.18
CA GLY A 165 -5.02 -5.67 -3.04
C GLY A 165 -5.20 -6.99 -2.32
N ALA A 166 -4.32 -7.93 -2.64
CA ALA A 166 -4.28 -9.27 -2.07
C ALA A 166 -2.91 -9.56 -1.46
N SER A 167 -2.90 -10.37 -0.40
CA SER A 167 -1.71 -10.69 0.39
C SER A 167 -1.43 -12.19 0.38
N PHE A 168 -0.17 -12.59 0.17
CA PHE A 168 0.26 -13.99 0.18
C PHE A 168 1.58 -14.14 0.94
N GLY A 169 1.70 -15.18 1.76
CA GLY A 169 2.87 -15.43 2.60
C GLY A 169 2.82 -14.76 3.97
N GLY A 170 3.95 -14.23 4.43
CA GLY A 170 4.12 -13.75 5.79
C GLY A 170 3.21 -12.57 6.15
N GLU A 171 2.50 -12.69 7.28
CA GLU A 171 1.58 -11.67 7.78
C GLU A 171 2.26 -10.29 7.95
N ARG A 172 1.53 -9.23 7.58
CA ARG A 172 1.88 -7.82 7.84
C ARG A 172 0.65 -7.06 8.31
N GLU A 173 0.83 -5.84 8.75
CA GLU A 173 -0.28 -4.88 8.95
C GLU A 173 -0.41 -3.99 7.71
N LEU A 174 -1.65 -3.67 7.34
CA LEU A 174 -1.95 -2.50 6.52
C LEU A 174 -2.50 -1.42 7.46
N THR A 175 -1.81 -0.28 7.53
CA THR A 175 -2.17 0.82 8.42
C THR A 175 -2.65 2.01 7.61
N PHE A 176 -3.76 2.60 8.05
CA PHE A 176 -4.31 3.85 7.58
C PHE A 176 -4.06 4.94 8.62
N LEU A 177 -3.58 6.10 8.16
CA LEU A 177 -3.25 7.28 8.95
C LEU A 177 -4.12 8.44 8.49
N HIS A 178 -4.93 8.97 9.41
CA HIS A 178 -5.59 10.25 9.26
C HIS A 178 -4.59 11.35 9.65
N GLU A 179 -4.01 12.01 8.65
CA GLU A 179 -2.92 12.97 8.89
C GLU A 179 -3.30 14.15 9.78
N PRO A 180 -4.47 14.79 9.63
CA PRO A 180 -4.81 15.96 10.42
C PRO A 180 -4.81 15.69 11.94
N SER A 181 -5.29 14.52 12.36
CA SER A 181 -5.37 14.15 13.78
C SER A 181 -4.22 13.24 14.26
N GLY A 182 -3.44 12.67 13.33
CA GLY A 182 -2.45 11.62 13.62
C GLY A 182 -3.06 10.26 13.99
N SER A 183 -4.39 10.12 13.98
CA SER A 183 -5.09 8.88 14.34
C SER A 183 -4.87 7.80 13.29
N GLN A 184 -4.77 6.55 13.74
CA GLN A 184 -4.48 5.40 12.89
C GLN A 184 -5.42 4.25 13.18
N PHE A 185 -5.72 3.45 12.15
CA PHE A 185 -6.26 2.12 12.30
C PHE A 185 -5.50 1.14 11.41
N SER A 186 -5.42 -0.12 11.85
CA SER A 186 -4.73 -1.17 11.10
C SER A 186 -5.57 -2.44 11.09
N PHE A 187 -5.39 -3.23 10.05
CA PHE A 187 -5.85 -4.61 10.01
C PHE A 187 -4.77 -5.53 9.44
N PRO A 188 -4.75 -6.80 9.87
CA PRO A 188 -3.76 -7.74 9.40
C PRO A 188 -3.94 -8.05 7.92
N GLN A 189 -2.85 -8.44 7.29
CA GLN A 189 -2.73 -8.84 5.91
C GLN A 189 -2.07 -10.21 5.89
N ARG A 190 -2.90 -11.24 6.10
CA ARG A 190 -2.50 -12.64 6.14
C ARG A 190 -2.49 -13.25 4.75
N ASN A 191 -1.96 -14.47 4.65
CA ASN A 191 -2.05 -15.25 3.43
C ASN A 191 -3.51 -15.46 3.01
N GLY A 192 -3.83 -15.06 1.78
CA GLY A 192 -5.17 -15.18 1.19
C GLY A 192 -6.10 -14.00 1.46
N ASP A 193 -5.69 -13.02 2.29
CA ASP A 193 -6.51 -11.86 2.62
C ASP A 193 -6.57 -10.86 1.46
N VAL A 194 -7.70 -10.15 1.37
CA VAL A 194 -7.93 -9.05 0.44
C VAL A 194 -8.31 -7.78 1.19
N PHE A 195 -7.85 -6.64 0.69
CA PHE A 195 -8.31 -5.32 1.10
C PHE A 195 -8.71 -4.50 -0.12
N ALA A 196 -9.57 -3.51 0.08
CA ALA A 196 -9.86 -2.50 -0.92
C ALA A 196 -10.24 -1.17 -0.28
N PHE A 197 -10.15 -0.10 -1.04
CA PHE A 197 -10.66 1.20 -0.62
C PHE A 197 -10.98 2.11 -1.81
N THR A 198 -11.92 3.02 -1.60
CA THR A 198 -12.33 4.01 -2.61
C THR A 198 -11.39 5.22 -2.62
N THR A 199 -11.56 6.06 -3.65
CA THR A 199 -10.95 7.39 -3.73
C THR A 199 -11.18 8.25 -2.48
N GLU A 200 -12.36 8.13 -1.86
CA GLU A 200 -12.69 8.95 -0.69
C GLU A 200 -11.84 8.58 0.53
N VAL A 201 -11.64 7.29 0.77
CA VAL A 201 -10.68 6.82 1.78
C VAL A 201 -9.26 7.22 1.40
N ASN A 202 -8.86 7.07 0.12
CA ASN A 202 -7.53 7.45 -0.31
C ASN A 202 -7.25 8.96 -0.18
N LYS A 203 -8.27 9.83 -0.28
CA LYS A 203 -8.09 11.28 -0.04
C LYS A 203 -7.88 11.60 1.44
N ARG A 204 -8.65 10.94 2.32
CA ARG A 204 -8.70 11.23 3.77
C ARG A 204 -7.57 10.57 4.55
N PHE A 205 -7.11 9.40 4.09
CA PHE A 205 -6.14 8.58 4.79
C PHE A 205 -4.94 8.29 3.91
N LYS A 206 -3.75 8.47 4.49
CA LYS A 206 -2.56 7.80 3.96
C LYS A 206 -2.56 6.35 4.38
N HIS A 207 -1.99 5.48 3.57
CA HIS A 207 -1.83 4.07 3.92
C HIS A 207 -0.38 3.60 3.74
N GLY A 208 0.00 2.57 4.49
CA GLY A 208 1.37 2.06 4.50
C GLY A 208 1.47 0.68 5.12
N VAL A 209 2.61 0.04 4.90
CA VAL A 209 2.97 -1.24 5.51
C VAL A 209 4.14 -0.96 6.45
N PRO A 210 3.94 -0.86 7.77
CA PRO A 210 5.01 -0.56 8.71
C PRO A 210 6.01 -1.73 8.81
N LYS A 211 7.23 -1.42 9.26
CA LYS A 211 8.19 -2.46 9.65
C LYS A 211 7.64 -3.27 10.81
N LEU A 212 7.96 -4.56 10.84
CA LEU A 212 7.69 -5.37 12.02
C LEU A 212 8.60 -4.92 13.16
N THR A 213 8.00 -4.62 14.31
CA THR A 213 8.73 -4.30 15.55
C THR A 213 9.06 -5.55 16.35
N ARG A 214 8.44 -6.69 16.03
CA ARG A 214 8.63 -7.99 16.68
C ARG A 214 8.64 -9.11 15.64
N GLY A 215 9.57 -10.05 15.81
CA GLY A 215 9.76 -11.16 14.88
C GLY A 215 10.47 -10.73 13.59
N ILE A 216 10.98 -11.72 12.87
CA ILE A 216 11.66 -11.50 11.58
C ILE A 216 10.64 -11.30 10.46
N GLY A 217 9.41 -11.81 10.62
CA GLY A 217 8.45 -11.91 9.52
C GLY A 217 8.85 -12.97 8.49
N GLY A 218 7.91 -13.32 7.61
CA GLY A 218 8.16 -14.17 6.43
C GLY A 218 8.10 -13.37 5.13
N PRO A 219 8.60 -13.91 4.01
CA PRO A 219 8.46 -13.31 2.69
C PRO A 219 6.97 -13.13 2.35
N ARG A 220 6.64 -12.01 1.69
CA ARG A 220 5.25 -11.66 1.36
C ARG A 220 5.17 -11.09 -0.04
N PHE A 221 4.23 -11.63 -0.83
CA PHE A 221 3.72 -10.95 -2.01
C PHE A 221 2.50 -10.09 -1.66
N SER A 222 2.46 -8.89 -2.23
CA SER A 222 1.31 -7.99 -2.23
C SER A 222 0.96 -7.65 -3.66
N ILE A 223 -0.19 -8.10 -4.11
CA ILE A 223 -0.76 -7.73 -5.41
C ILE A 223 -1.62 -6.50 -5.19
N ILE A 224 -1.44 -5.47 -6.00
CA ILE A 224 -2.28 -4.27 -6.00
C ILE A 224 -2.86 -4.12 -7.40
N ALA A 225 -4.14 -3.79 -7.49
CA ALA A 225 -4.85 -3.46 -8.71
C ALA A 225 -5.60 -2.14 -8.52
N TRP A 226 -5.44 -1.25 -9.49
CA TRP A 226 -6.16 0.02 -9.57
C TRP A 226 -7.11 -0.03 -10.74
N GLY A 227 -8.31 0.50 -10.55
CA GLY A 227 -9.32 0.46 -11.57
C GLY A 227 -10.51 1.35 -11.28
N ARG A 228 -11.52 1.21 -12.13
CA ARG A 228 -12.78 1.90 -11.99
C ARG A 228 -13.90 0.90 -11.75
N ARG A 229 -14.74 1.16 -10.77
CA ARG A 229 -15.96 0.36 -10.54
C ARG A 229 -16.88 0.44 -11.77
N ARG A 230 -17.33 -0.71 -12.26
CA ARG A 230 -18.29 -0.81 -13.39
C ARG A 230 -19.68 -0.38 -12.93
N ALA A 231 -20.08 -0.85 -11.75
CA ALA A 231 -21.25 -0.37 -11.02
C ALA A 231 -20.95 -0.20 -9.51
N LEU A 232 -21.75 0.63 -8.84
CA LEU A 232 -21.75 0.73 -7.39
C LEU A 232 -22.53 -0.44 -6.78
N THR A 233 -21.90 -1.16 -5.85
CA THR A 233 -22.47 -2.33 -5.18
C THR A 233 -22.12 -2.33 -3.70
N SER A 234 -22.82 -3.12 -2.89
CA SER A 234 -22.47 -3.32 -1.47
C SER A 234 -21.05 -3.85 -1.25
N ARG A 235 -20.43 -4.45 -2.26
CA ARG A 235 -19.08 -5.02 -2.21
C ARG A 235 -17.98 -4.00 -2.46
N ASN A 236 -18.28 -2.83 -3.04
CA ASN A 236 -17.27 -1.87 -3.49
C ASN A 236 -17.53 -0.42 -3.00
N GLY A 237 -18.18 -0.29 -1.84
CA GLY A 237 -18.49 1.00 -1.22
C GLY A 237 -19.71 1.70 -1.81
N GLY A 238 -20.54 0.98 -2.59
CA GLY A 238 -21.78 1.47 -3.19
C GLY A 238 -23.06 1.03 -2.48
N GLY A 239 -22.96 0.37 -1.31
CA GLY A 239 -24.15 0.02 -0.53
C GLY A 239 -24.87 1.27 -0.04
N ASP A 240 -26.20 1.25 -0.04
CA ASP A 240 -27.07 2.31 0.49
C ASP A 240 -26.74 2.58 1.97
N GLY A 241 -25.76 3.44 2.21
CA GLY A 241 -25.51 4.10 3.48
C GLY A 241 -26.53 5.20 3.75
N GLY A 242 -27.81 5.01 3.38
CA GLY A 242 -28.89 5.63 4.15
C GLY A 242 -28.70 5.23 5.63
N PRO A 243 -29.06 6.07 6.60
CA PRO A 243 -28.74 5.86 8.02
C PRO A 243 -29.45 4.61 8.57
N GLY A 244 -28.91 3.44 8.26
CA GLY A 244 -29.31 2.13 8.75
C GLY A 244 -28.59 1.87 10.05
N ASP A 245 -29.15 2.43 11.12
CA ASP A 245 -29.12 1.93 12.49
C ASP A 245 -27.78 1.36 13.00
N VAL A 246 -26.70 2.15 12.90
CA VAL A 246 -25.64 2.04 13.89
C VAL A 246 -26.21 2.65 15.18
N ARG A 247 -26.82 1.80 16.02
CA ARG A 247 -27.16 2.18 17.40
C ARG A 247 -25.88 2.59 18.14
N VAL A 248 -25.60 3.88 18.13
CA VAL A 248 -24.75 4.51 19.15
C VAL A 248 -25.52 4.40 20.47
N PRO A 249 -24.98 3.79 21.53
CA PRO A 249 -25.68 3.71 22.80
C PRO A 249 -25.76 5.11 23.41
N THR A 250 -26.92 5.77 23.31
CA THR A 250 -27.21 6.99 24.07
C THR A 250 -27.97 6.67 25.34
N PRO A 251 -27.60 7.25 26.50
CA PRO A 251 -28.36 7.08 27.74
C PRO A 251 -29.72 7.83 27.67
N ARG A 252 -30.81 7.06 27.81
CA ARG A 252 -32.18 7.43 28.25
C ARG A 252 -33.00 8.46 27.45
N GLU A 253 -34.10 7.90 26.89
CA GLU A 253 -35.52 8.33 26.94
C GLU A 253 -35.91 9.80 26.69
N ALA A 254 -36.76 10.04 25.68
CA ALA A 254 -38.21 10.23 25.84
C ALA A 254 -38.84 11.16 24.78
N SER A 255 -39.73 10.55 23.96
CA SER A 255 -41.06 11.06 23.58
C SER A 255 -41.26 12.25 22.60
N LEU A 256 -42.21 12.01 21.68
CA LEU A 256 -43.03 12.94 20.86
C LEU A 256 -42.34 13.54 19.62
N SER A 257 -42.94 13.72 18.43
CA SER A 257 -44.23 13.37 17.82
C SER A 257 -44.26 14.02 16.42
N GLY A 258 -44.79 13.33 15.39
CA GLY A 258 -45.31 13.89 14.12
C GLY A 258 -44.34 14.67 13.21
N GLY A 259 -44.49 14.78 11.88
CA GLY A 259 -45.49 14.36 10.91
C GLY A 259 -45.26 15.17 9.60
N ALA A 260 -45.74 14.60 8.49
CA ALA A 260 -46.15 15.23 7.23
C ALA A 260 -45.13 15.74 6.17
N ASN A 261 -45.20 15.08 5.01
CA ASN A 261 -45.38 15.56 3.63
C ASN A 261 -44.73 16.87 3.14
N GLY A 262 -44.09 16.76 1.97
CA GLY A 262 -43.85 17.89 1.06
C GLY A 262 -43.33 17.42 -0.30
N SER A 263 -44.23 17.40 -1.29
CA SER A 263 -43.99 17.16 -2.72
C SER A 263 -43.48 18.42 -3.45
N HIS A 264 -43.02 18.22 -4.70
CA HIS A 264 -42.64 19.18 -5.76
C HIS A 264 -41.11 19.38 -5.91
N GLY A 265 -40.52 19.40 -7.11
CA GLY A 265 -41.09 19.51 -8.44
C GLY A 265 -40.08 19.22 -9.55
N ASP A 266 -40.68 19.11 -10.72
CA ASP A 266 -40.19 18.86 -12.07
C ASP A 266 -39.26 19.95 -12.63
N GLY A 267 -38.52 19.60 -13.69
CA GLY A 267 -38.11 20.54 -14.74
C GLY A 267 -36.61 20.70 -14.97
N GLY A 268 -36.14 20.32 -16.16
CA GLY A 268 -34.92 20.94 -16.72
C GLY A 268 -34.07 20.09 -17.66
N ARG A 269 -34.59 19.76 -18.84
CA ARG A 269 -33.78 19.32 -19.99
C ARG A 269 -32.95 20.49 -20.50
N HIS A 270 -31.66 20.29 -20.76
CA HIS A 270 -30.96 20.98 -21.85
C HIS A 270 -29.86 20.09 -22.43
N ALA A 271 -30.08 19.69 -23.68
CA ALA A 271 -29.07 19.13 -24.56
C ALA A 271 -28.33 20.28 -25.26
N SER A 272 -27.02 20.17 -25.39
CA SER A 272 -26.26 20.87 -26.41
C SER A 272 -25.04 20.06 -26.80
N SER A 273 -25.11 19.57 -28.03
CA SER A 273 -24.05 19.01 -28.84
C SER A 273 -22.99 20.05 -29.21
N SER A 274 -21.72 19.66 -29.19
CA SER A 274 -20.73 20.23 -30.12
C SER A 274 -19.50 19.31 -30.26
N SER A 275 -19.45 18.67 -31.42
CA SER A 275 -18.32 18.48 -32.33
C SER A 275 -16.92 18.16 -31.80
N ALA A 276 -16.43 17.03 -32.34
CA ALA A 276 -15.07 16.54 -32.35
C ALA A 276 -14.03 17.53 -32.91
N ALA A 277 -12.85 17.51 -32.31
CA ALA A 277 -11.58 17.82 -32.97
C ALA A 277 -10.57 16.76 -32.54
N ALA A 278 -10.16 15.95 -33.50
CA ALA A 278 -9.11 14.94 -33.34
C ALA A 278 -7.75 15.64 -33.27
N SER A 279 -7.02 15.42 -32.18
CA SER A 279 -5.59 15.74 -32.11
C SER A 279 -4.83 14.47 -31.74
N SER A 280 -4.21 13.88 -32.75
CA SER A 280 -3.20 12.84 -32.65
C SER A 280 -2.02 13.36 -31.82
N PHE A 281 -1.73 12.73 -30.67
CA PHE A 281 -0.47 12.94 -29.97
C PHE A 281 0.29 11.63 -29.80
N SER A 282 1.49 11.70 -30.36
CA SER A 282 2.55 10.72 -30.44
C SER A 282 2.97 10.21 -29.06
N SER A 283 3.08 8.89 -28.95
CA SER A 283 3.81 8.19 -27.90
C SER A 283 5.31 8.51 -28.00
N HIS A 284 5.80 9.45 -27.21
CA HIS A 284 7.23 9.62 -27.00
C HIS A 284 7.70 8.70 -25.87
N ALA A 285 8.49 7.71 -26.26
CA ALA A 285 9.34 6.93 -25.37
C ALA A 285 10.36 7.88 -24.72
N GLY A 286 10.36 7.94 -23.39
CA GLY A 286 11.28 8.75 -22.60
C GLY A 286 11.90 7.93 -21.48
N ASP A 287 13.20 7.67 -21.62
CA ASP A 287 14.19 7.07 -20.73
C ASP A 287 13.71 6.49 -19.39
N ALA A 288 13.59 5.17 -19.38
CA ALA A 288 13.56 4.38 -18.16
C ALA A 288 14.86 4.58 -17.38
N LYS A 289 14.78 5.18 -16.19
CA LYS A 289 15.78 4.93 -15.14
C LYS A 289 15.81 3.42 -14.95
N VAL A 290 16.91 2.79 -15.38
CA VAL A 290 17.12 1.34 -15.23
C VAL A 290 16.99 1.04 -13.75
N ASN A 291 15.85 0.51 -13.33
CA ASN A 291 15.73 0.00 -11.98
C ASN A 291 16.66 -1.20 -11.92
N GLU A 292 17.75 -1.06 -11.16
CA GLU A 292 18.71 -2.14 -11.01
C GLU A 292 17.99 -3.39 -10.53
N LEU A 293 18.27 -4.51 -11.20
CA LEU A 293 17.82 -5.82 -10.79
C LEU A 293 18.53 -6.15 -9.46
N VAL A 294 17.77 -6.23 -8.37
CA VAL A 294 18.35 -6.40 -7.02
C VAL A 294 18.24 -7.82 -6.50
N MET A 295 17.32 -8.62 -7.03
CA MET A 295 17.10 -9.99 -6.61
C MET A 295 16.59 -10.82 -7.79
N GLY A 296 17.30 -11.89 -8.11
CA GLY A 296 16.86 -12.87 -9.12
C GLY A 296 15.60 -13.61 -8.67
N SER A 297 14.82 -14.11 -9.63
CA SER A 297 13.58 -14.82 -9.30
C SER A 297 13.85 -16.12 -8.55
N GLY A 298 14.95 -16.81 -8.86
CA GLY A 298 15.41 -17.99 -8.11
C GLY A 298 15.68 -17.73 -6.62
N GLU A 299 16.25 -16.57 -6.27
CA GLU A 299 16.48 -16.19 -4.86
C GLU A 299 15.14 -15.92 -4.15
N CYS A 300 14.22 -15.20 -4.81
CA CYS A 300 12.87 -14.95 -4.30
C CYS A 300 12.12 -16.27 -4.03
N SER A 301 12.21 -17.21 -4.96
CA SER A 301 11.50 -18.49 -4.85
C SER A 301 12.12 -19.45 -3.84
N GLU A 302 13.43 -19.44 -3.63
CA GLU A 302 14.04 -20.20 -2.53
C GLU A 302 13.61 -19.65 -1.16
N LEU A 303 13.52 -18.32 -0.99
CA LEU A 303 12.99 -17.71 0.24
C LEU A 303 11.56 -18.19 0.50
N ILE A 304 10.71 -18.23 -0.52
CA ILE A 304 9.33 -18.69 -0.42
C ILE A 304 9.26 -20.19 -0.10
N ARG A 305 10.01 -21.03 -0.82
CA ARG A 305 10.05 -22.49 -0.57
C ARG A 305 10.53 -22.81 0.84
N ARG A 306 11.54 -22.09 1.34
CA ARG A 306 11.98 -22.19 2.73
C ARG A 306 10.86 -21.81 3.70
N TYR A 307 10.22 -20.66 3.49
CA TYR A 307 9.13 -20.19 4.35
C TYR A 307 7.98 -21.19 4.44
N ILE A 308 7.54 -21.75 3.31
CA ILE A 308 6.46 -22.75 3.27
C ILE A 308 6.85 -24.00 4.08
N ARG A 309 8.06 -24.54 3.89
CA ARG A 309 8.55 -25.70 4.67
C ARG A 309 8.55 -25.43 6.18
N GLU A 310 8.95 -24.22 6.59
CA GLU A 310 8.95 -23.82 8.00
C GLU A 310 7.53 -23.72 8.57
N GLU A 311 6.58 -23.15 7.84
CA GLU A 311 5.18 -23.05 8.26
C GLU A 311 4.49 -24.41 8.36
N GLU A 312 4.69 -25.28 7.36
CA GLU A 312 4.19 -26.66 7.40
C GLU A 312 4.75 -27.44 8.60
N GLY A 313 6.04 -27.26 8.91
CA GLY A 313 6.68 -27.84 10.08
C GLY A 313 6.05 -27.34 11.39
N ARG A 314 5.79 -26.04 11.51
CA ARG A 314 5.11 -25.43 12.67
C ARG A 314 3.69 -25.96 12.82
N GLU A 315 2.95 -26.12 11.72
CA GLU A 315 1.60 -26.66 11.77
C GLU A 315 1.58 -28.14 12.20
N ARG A 316 2.48 -28.96 11.66
CA ARG A 316 2.65 -30.36 12.09
C ARG A 316 2.99 -30.46 13.58
N ALA A 317 3.89 -29.62 14.08
CA ALA A 317 4.24 -29.59 15.50
C ALA A 317 3.04 -29.21 16.39
N ARG A 318 2.22 -28.23 15.97
CA ARG A 318 0.99 -27.86 16.68
C ARG A 318 -0.04 -29.00 16.74
N ARG A 319 -0.20 -29.75 15.63
CA ARG A 319 -1.11 -30.90 15.58
C ARG A 319 -0.58 -32.09 16.41
N GLY A 320 0.73 -32.36 16.36
CA GLY A 320 1.37 -33.43 17.13
C GLY A 320 1.37 -33.21 18.64
N GLY A 321 1.41 -31.95 19.11
CA GLY A 321 1.37 -31.61 20.53
C GLY A 321 0.00 -31.79 21.21
N GLN A 322 -1.10 -31.91 20.45
CA GLN A 322 -2.44 -32.09 21.01
C GLN A 322 -2.85 -33.57 21.20
N GLY A 323 -2.05 -34.53 20.72
CA GLY A 323 -2.34 -35.97 20.80
C GLY A 323 -1.84 -36.71 22.06
N GLY A 324 -1.13 -36.04 22.98
CA GLY A 324 -0.44 -36.69 24.10
C GLY A 324 -1.19 -36.75 25.44
N GLY A 325 -2.49 -36.44 25.48
CA GLY A 325 -3.20 -36.19 26.73
C GLY A 325 -4.46 -37.02 26.94
N ARG A 326 -4.33 -38.35 27.10
CA ARG A 326 -5.26 -39.19 27.88
C ARG A 326 -4.74 -40.62 28.01
N GLY A 327 -4.04 -40.88 29.11
CA GLY A 327 -3.58 -42.20 29.52
C GLY A 327 -3.39 -42.24 31.04
N SER A 328 -4.47 -42.59 31.73
CA SER A 328 -4.54 -43.37 32.98
C SER A 328 -3.45 -43.22 34.06
N ALA A 329 -3.92 -42.79 35.23
CA ALA A 329 -3.43 -43.06 36.58
C ALA A 329 -2.36 -44.16 36.74
N GLY A 330 -1.23 -43.76 37.36
CA GLY A 330 -0.26 -44.64 37.98
C GLY A 330 0.47 -43.87 39.08
N ARG A 331 -0.03 -43.96 40.32
CA ARG A 331 0.68 -43.52 41.53
C ARG A 331 2.01 -44.28 41.61
N VAL A 332 3.13 -43.56 41.60
CA VAL A 332 4.37 -44.00 42.26
C VAL A 332 4.97 -42.81 42.97
N ALA A 333 5.03 -42.91 44.29
CA ALA A 333 5.75 -42.00 45.16
C ALA A 333 7.26 -42.22 44.99
N VAL A 334 8.04 -41.16 44.81
CA VAL A 334 9.48 -41.18 45.09
C VAL A 334 9.88 -39.89 45.80
N SER A 335 10.74 -40.11 46.78
CA SER A 335 11.19 -39.30 47.89
C SER A 335 11.89 -37.99 47.54
N THR A 336 11.76 -37.08 48.51
CA THR A 336 12.56 -35.89 48.81
C THR A 336 14.07 -36.09 48.67
N ALA A 337 14.73 -35.18 47.95
CA ALA A 337 16.09 -34.76 48.27
C ALA A 337 16.25 -33.27 47.91
N ALA A 338 16.50 -32.46 48.93
CA ALA A 338 16.78 -31.04 48.82
C ALA A 338 18.16 -30.82 48.18
N ASN A 339 18.24 -29.90 47.22
CA ASN A 339 19.51 -29.27 46.88
C ASN A 339 19.31 -27.77 46.65
N LYS A 340 19.92 -26.98 47.53
CA LYS A 340 20.05 -25.53 47.44
C LYS A 340 21.03 -25.22 46.29
N SER A 341 20.70 -24.26 45.44
CA SER A 341 21.70 -23.57 44.62
C SER A 341 21.29 -22.12 44.40
N ALA A 342 22.32 -21.28 44.49
CA ALA A 342 22.31 -19.87 44.77
C ALA A 342 21.78 -19.01 43.61
N ALA A 343 21.18 -17.88 43.97
CA ALA A 343 20.80 -16.81 43.07
C ALA A 343 22.05 -16.14 42.47
N ILE A 344 22.14 -16.13 41.14
CA ILE A 344 23.13 -15.36 40.38
C ILE A 344 22.47 -14.04 39.99
N LEU A 345 22.95 -12.93 40.56
CA LEU A 345 22.61 -11.56 40.15
C LEU A 345 23.31 -11.22 38.82
N PRO A 346 22.67 -10.46 37.91
CA PRO A 346 23.31 -9.99 36.70
C PRO A 346 24.28 -8.81 36.98
N PRO A 347 25.35 -8.65 36.17
CA PRO A 347 26.34 -7.61 36.37
C PRO A 347 25.85 -6.22 35.94
N PRO A 348 26.48 -5.13 36.44
CA PRO A 348 26.05 -3.75 36.19
C PRO A 348 26.37 -3.29 34.76
N ARG A 349 25.47 -2.48 34.19
CA ARG A 349 25.65 -1.86 32.86
C ARG A 349 26.60 -0.66 32.93
N ALA A 350 27.53 -0.59 31.98
CA ALA A 350 28.43 0.54 31.76
C ALA A 350 27.69 1.77 31.16
N PRO A 351 28.20 3.00 31.39
CA PRO A 351 27.54 4.24 30.96
C PRO A 351 27.67 4.46 29.45
N VAL A 352 26.57 4.93 28.83
CA VAL A 352 26.47 5.22 27.39
C VAL A 352 26.76 6.70 27.14
N THR A 353 27.75 7.01 26.31
CA THR A 353 28.01 8.37 25.81
C THR A 353 27.06 8.72 24.65
N PRO A 354 26.60 9.99 24.55
CA PRO A 354 25.65 10.39 23.53
C PRO A 354 26.34 10.48 22.16
N THR A 355 25.90 9.63 21.21
CA THR A 355 26.33 9.71 19.81
C THR A 355 25.38 10.64 19.06
N VAL A 356 25.92 11.74 18.51
CA VAL A 356 25.20 12.66 17.62
C VAL A 356 24.77 11.88 16.37
N MET A 357 23.46 11.68 16.19
CA MET A 357 22.92 11.00 15.02
C MET A 357 23.04 11.89 13.78
N LYS A 358 23.90 11.50 12.83
CA LYS A 358 23.87 12.03 11.46
C LYS A 358 22.51 11.70 10.84
N MET A 359 21.72 12.73 10.51
CA MET A 359 20.48 12.55 9.74
C MET A 359 20.82 11.96 8.37
N ARG A 360 20.26 10.78 8.10
CA ARG A 360 20.53 10.00 6.89
C ARG A 360 19.47 10.33 5.83
N GLU A 361 19.91 10.58 4.60
CA GLU A 361 19.06 10.89 3.44
C GLU A 361 17.86 9.94 3.30
N THR A 362 16.65 10.51 3.21
CA THR A 362 15.43 9.76 2.91
C THR A 362 15.35 9.48 1.40
N ARG A 363 15.21 8.20 1.03
CA ARG A 363 15.18 7.74 -0.38
C ARG A 363 14.00 8.36 -1.13
N GLY A 364 14.31 9.06 -2.23
CA GLY A 364 13.38 9.83 -3.07
C GLY A 364 13.80 11.29 -3.24
N SER A 365 14.74 11.77 -2.43
CA SER A 365 15.38 13.06 -2.60
C SER A 365 16.56 12.93 -3.57
N ALA A 366 16.81 13.93 -4.42
CA ALA A 366 18.00 13.96 -5.27
C ALA A 366 19.28 13.82 -4.40
N PRO A 367 20.37 13.21 -4.89
CA PRO A 367 21.64 13.17 -4.15
C PRO A 367 22.02 14.57 -3.65
N GLY A 368 22.38 14.72 -2.36
CA GLY A 368 22.71 16.02 -1.77
C GLY A 368 21.50 16.84 -1.30
N ALA A 369 20.27 16.39 -1.53
CA ALA A 369 19.06 17.08 -1.09
C ALA A 369 18.91 17.15 0.44
N ALA A 370 19.41 16.17 1.20
CA ALA A 370 19.39 16.30 2.66
C ALA A 370 20.47 17.27 3.17
N ALA A 371 21.62 17.34 2.49
CA ALA A 371 22.65 18.33 2.80
C ALA A 371 22.11 19.74 2.54
N LEU A 372 21.54 19.96 1.35
CA LEU A 372 20.94 21.25 0.98
C LEU A 372 19.75 21.61 1.88
N ARG A 373 18.88 20.65 2.21
CA ARG A 373 17.77 20.89 3.16
C ARG A 373 18.27 21.23 4.56
N SER A 374 19.30 20.54 5.04
CA SER A 374 19.90 20.82 6.35
C SER A 374 20.52 22.21 6.39
N GLU A 375 21.03 22.70 5.25
CA GLU A 375 21.66 24.01 5.14
C GLU A 375 20.64 25.15 4.98
N LEU A 376 19.63 24.97 4.13
CA LEU A 376 18.61 25.99 3.84
C LEU A 376 17.50 26.06 4.90
N GLY A 377 17.30 24.97 5.66
CA GLY A 377 16.12 24.78 6.50
C GLY A 377 14.89 24.31 5.71
N GLU A 378 13.92 23.70 6.42
CA GLU A 378 12.77 23.02 5.78
C GLU A 378 11.89 23.96 4.96
N GLU A 379 11.69 25.20 5.43
CA GLU A 379 10.81 26.18 4.78
C GLU A 379 11.39 26.65 3.43
N ARG A 380 12.63 27.15 3.42
CA ARG A 380 13.31 27.60 2.19
C ARG A 380 13.51 26.45 1.21
N TYR A 381 13.84 25.26 1.71
CA TYR A 381 13.97 24.07 0.87
C TYR A 381 12.63 23.67 0.22
N SER A 382 11.51 23.79 0.94
CA SER A 382 10.18 23.51 0.40
C SER A 382 9.76 24.53 -0.67
N GLN A 383 10.04 25.82 -0.45
CA GLN A 383 9.81 26.88 -1.44
C GLN A 383 10.63 26.65 -2.70
N LEU A 384 11.92 26.32 -2.56
CA LEU A 384 12.82 26.02 -3.66
C LEU A 384 12.34 24.83 -4.49
N LYS A 385 11.83 23.78 -3.82
CA LYS A 385 11.27 22.60 -4.49
C LYS A 385 10.01 22.92 -5.28
N GLU A 386 9.13 23.75 -4.73
CA GLU A 386 7.91 24.15 -5.43
C GLU A 386 8.23 25.03 -6.63
N PHE A 387 9.14 26.00 -6.48
CA PHE A 387 9.56 26.87 -7.57
C PHE A 387 10.26 26.09 -8.70
N ALA A 388 11.05 25.07 -8.35
CA ALA A 388 11.64 24.15 -9.34
C ALA A 388 10.57 23.36 -10.12
N ARG A 389 9.43 23.01 -9.49
CA ARG A 389 8.31 22.37 -10.21
C ARG A 389 7.59 23.34 -11.12
N CYS A 390 7.43 24.60 -10.72
CA CYS A 390 6.86 25.64 -11.60
C CYS A 390 7.75 25.84 -12.83
N PHE A 391 9.08 25.90 -12.65
CA PHE A 391 10.03 25.99 -13.77
C PHE A 391 9.94 24.77 -14.70
N GLN A 392 9.91 23.56 -14.14
CA GLN A 392 9.76 22.33 -14.92
C GLN A 392 8.43 22.27 -15.70
N ARG A 393 7.36 22.88 -15.18
CA ARG A 393 6.07 22.99 -15.87
C ARG A 393 6.00 24.14 -16.88
N GLY A 394 7.03 24.99 -16.94
CA GLY A 394 7.06 26.18 -17.79
C GLY A 394 6.20 27.33 -17.29
N GLU A 395 5.85 27.32 -15.99
CA GLU A 395 5.06 28.39 -15.35
C GLU A 395 5.93 29.60 -14.98
N VAL A 396 7.25 29.41 -14.88
CA VAL A 396 8.26 30.47 -14.71
C VAL A 396 9.40 30.24 -15.70
N ASP A 397 10.01 31.31 -16.17
CA ASP A 397 11.20 31.27 -17.04
C ASP A 397 12.50 31.00 -16.26
N ALA A 398 13.58 30.69 -16.99
CA ALA A 398 14.87 30.37 -16.39
C ALA A 398 15.47 31.53 -15.58
N ASP A 399 15.25 32.78 -15.97
CA ASP A 399 15.77 33.96 -15.27
C ASP A 399 15.09 34.14 -13.91
N SER A 400 13.76 34.08 -13.90
CA SER A 400 12.94 34.16 -12.70
C SER A 400 13.27 33.00 -11.75
N PHE A 401 13.41 31.78 -12.28
CA PHE A 401 13.85 30.62 -11.50
C PHE A 401 15.23 30.84 -10.90
N TYR A 402 16.19 31.30 -11.70
CA TYR A 402 17.58 31.49 -11.27
C TYR A 402 17.69 32.51 -10.14
N GLU A 403 17.08 33.70 -10.28
CA GLU A 403 17.16 34.75 -9.25
C GLU A 403 16.48 34.32 -7.95
N HIS A 404 15.32 33.68 -8.04
CA HIS A 404 14.61 33.21 -6.86
C HIS A 404 15.34 32.05 -6.17
N ALA A 405 15.89 31.09 -6.93
CA ALA A 405 16.69 30.00 -6.39
C ALA A 405 17.98 30.52 -5.75
N LYS A 406 18.62 31.52 -6.36
CA LYS A 406 19.81 32.18 -5.82
C LYS A 406 19.49 32.92 -4.52
N TYR A 407 18.38 33.64 -4.45
CA TYR A 407 17.89 34.27 -3.21
C TYR A 407 17.65 33.24 -2.10
N LEU A 408 16.99 32.12 -2.43
CA LEU A 408 16.77 31.02 -1.48
C LEU A 408 18.06 30.31 -1.07
N CYS A 409 19.12 30.42 -1.85
CA CYS A 409 20.46 29.88 -1.58
C CYS A 409 21.47 30.93 -1.07
N ASP A 410 21.00 32.06 -0.51
CA ASP A 410 21.84 33.13 0.06
C ASP A 410 22.86 33.72 -0.94
N GLY A 411 22.49 33.80 -2.22
CA GLY A 411 23.35 34.31 -3.27
C GLY A 411 24.28 33.26 -3.91
N ASP A 412 24.32 32.04 -3.39
CA ASP A 412 25.24 30.98 -3.83
C ASP A 412 24.77 30.31 -5.13
N ALA A 413 25.35 30.75 -6.25
CA ALA A 413 25.09 30.19 -7.57
C ALA A 413 25.52 28.72 -7.71
N GLY A 414 26.52 28.26 -6.94
CA GLY A 414 26.98 26.88 -6.95
C GLY A 414 25.90 25.92 -6.48
N LYS A 415 25.13 26.31 -5.46
CA LYS A 415 23.97 25.53 -4.98
C LYS A 415 22.84 25.48 -6.01
N VAL A 416 22.61 26.57 -6.73
CA VAL A 416 21.62 26.60 -7.82
C VAL A 416 22.02 25.65 -8.95
N MET A 417 23.31 25.58 -9.30
CA MET A 417 23.80 24.68 -10.34
C MET A 417 23.84 23.21 -9.90
N ALA A 418 24.08 22.93 -8.62
CA ALA A 418 23.90 21.59 -8.08
C ALA A 418 22.46 21.10 -8.29
N LEU A 419 21.45 21.96 -8.10
CA LEU A 419 20.04 21.64 -8.39
C LEU A 419 19.77 21.42 -9.87
N ALA A 420 20.40 22.21 -10.76
CA ALA A 420 20.27 22.05 -12.21
C ALA A 420 20.68 20.64 -12.66
N SER A 421 21.70 20.03 -12.03
CA SER A 421 22.13 18.65 -12.31
C SER A 421 21.06 17.58 -11.98
N HIS A 422 20.02 17.95 -11.23
CA HIS A 422 18.95 17.06 -10.79
C HIS A 422 17.59 17.31 -11.45
N LEU A 423 17.47 18.33 -12.30
CA LEU A 423 16.25 18.55 -13.09
C LEU A 423 16.00 17.34 -14.01
N PRO A 424 14.78 16.81 -14.13
CA PRO A 424 14.52 15.66 -14.99
C PRO A 424 14.48 16.03 -16.48
N ASP A 425 13.98 17.22 -16.83
CA ASP A 425 13.89 17.69 -18.21
C ASP A 425 15.24 18.27 -18.70
N ALA A 426 15.78 17.69 -19.78
CA ALA A 426 17.06 18.09 -20.36
C ALA A 426 17.01 19.47 -21.07
N ALA A 427 15.88 19.84 -21.67
CA ALA A 427 15.71 21.14 -22.31
C ALA A 427 15.66 22.25 -21.24
N ARG A 428 14.88 22.03 -20.17
CA ARG A 428 14.85 22.96 -19.03
C ARG A 428 16.19 23.08 -18.32
N ARG A 429 16.94 21.98 -18.24
CA ARG A 429 18.31 22.01 -17.71
C ARG A 429 19.22 22.87 -18.59
N ALA A 430 19.17 22.70 -19.91
CA ALA A 430 19.98 23.49 -20.84
C ALA A 430 19.62 24.97 -20.78
N GLU A 431 18.33 25.31 -20.69
CA GLU A 431 17.83 26.67 -20.52
C GLU A 431 18.41 27.33 -19.26
N LEU A 432 18.38 26.62 -18.11
CA LEU A 432 18.93 27.14 -16.86
C LEU A 432 20.46 27.29 -16.90
N LEU A 433 21.17 26.36 -17.55
CA LEU A 433 22.63 26.44 -17.72
C LEU A 433 23.02 27.62 -18.62
N ALA A 434 22.26 27.89 -19.68
CA ALA A 434 22.46 29.06 -20.53
C ALA A 434 22.26 30.37 -19.76
N ALA A 435 21.15 30.48 -19.00
CA ALA A 435 20.87 31.62 -18.15
C ALA A 435 21.97 31.87 -17.09
N HIS A 436 22.58 30.80 -16.56
CA HIS A 436 23.72 30.91 -15.67
C HIS A 436 24.99 31.40 -16.39
N ALA A 437 25.29 30.86 -17.57
CA ALA A 437 26.47 31.22 -18.36
C ALA A 437 26.44 32.69 -18.80
N GLU A 438 25.28 33.20 -19.21
CA GLU A 438 25.10 34.63 -19.55
C GLU A 438 25.44 35.54 -18.38
N ARG A 439 25.06 35.18 -17.15
CA ARG A 439 25.37 35.95 -15.93
C ARG A 439 26.82 35.87 -15.50
N LEU A 440 27.57 34.84 -15.89
CA LEU A 440 29.01 34.78 -15.67
C LEU A 440 29.80 35.62 -16.68
N ALA A 441 29.18 35.94 -17.83
CA ALA A 441 29.76 36.77 -18.88
C ALA A 441 29.51 38.27 -18.67
N MET A 442 28.59 38.63 -17.78
CA MET A 442 28.34 40.00 -17.29
C MET A 442 29.15 40.28 -16.03
#